data_AF-A0A3A9ELD5-F1
#
_entry.id   AF-A0A3A9ELD5-F1
#
_cell.length_a   1.000
_cell.length_b   1.000
_cell.length_c   1.000
_cell.angle_alpha   90.00
_cell.angle_beta   90.00
_cell.angle_gamma   90.00
#
_symmetry.space_group_name_H-M   'P 1'
#
loop_
_entity.id
_entity.type
_entity.pdbx_description
1 polymer ?
#
loop_
_entity_poly.entity_id
_entity_poly.type
_entity_poly.pdbx_seq_one_letter_code
_entity_poly.pdbx_strand_id
1 'polypeptide(L)'
;MDKIPFCFPVFYHGLIANRTIYSQPDVLNILISGRTENETSDWLKVDRITANKYINGTERISSERRKEIFALSDEKLLARIRKLNVQDIKTTISAFHAFLRERIQISEETVGSLEDSVWKYKDPYRYYVVALRESLFFTKAPKEYIIKELKIELQNLHKNSHAPDLFQLQKETLAQEEEAGNVLPTIVDTAVPMVVQGVMTILFADKNSSPAMIAQIQSGNFSSAIKSLASEGKLTAYDFYKWNNILKIAQKADSELGKGAIADPSEFDFDWFLRFFEAAGNIRADDMQQLWARVLAGEIKQPRSFSLRAVEVLRNMTTHEALAFKNAAALVLQESDGTIFLFCDTDLSDVSVNQKYGLSMGDILTLEEIGVISALRVDNEIEVNNEGADGFFNGSDLMILFESNDERSSTFHYRSYPLSEVGKQLLPIVREESNDDYLIDLGKILKEDLREKIDVCAYRVTSREGNDLELDFDTNLLDELS
;
A
#
# COMPACT_ATOMS: atom_id res chain seq x y z
N MET A 1 -16.02 -6.60 13.64
CA MET A 1 -14.89 -6.03 14.40
C MET A 1 -15.46 -4.97 15.32
N ASP A 2 -15.48 -5.25 16.62
CA ASP A 2 -16.28 -4.54 17.60
C ASP A 2 -15.59 -3.25 18.09
N LYS A 3 -15.75 -2.23 17.23
CA LYS A 3 -15.86 -0.79 17.46
C LYS A 3 -15.65 -0.24 18.88
N ILE A 4 -14.66 0.65 18.96
CA ILE A 4 -14.25 1.48 20.09
C ILE A 4 -15.42 2.25 20.75
N PRO A 5 -15.40 2.45 22.08
CA PRO A 5 -16.51 3.11 22.76
C PRO A 5 -16.70 4.59 22.37
N PHE A 6 -17.97 5.01 22.36
CA PHE A 6 -18.47 6.40 22.27
C PHE A 6 -17.73 7.45 23.15
N CYS A 7 -16.97 7.00 24.12
CA CYS A 7 -16.44 7.81 25.19
C CYS A 7 -15.00 8.28 24.91
N PHE A 8 -14.39 7.96 23.76
CA PHE A 8 -12.99 8.23 23.43
C PHE A 8 -12.42 9.63 23.72
N PRO A 9 -13.09 10.74 23.34
CA PRO A 9 -12.63 12.08 23.70
C PRO A 9 -13.02 12.47 25.14
N VAL A 10 -14.17 11.97 25.60
CA VAL A 10 -14.71 12.14 26.96
C VAL A 10 -13.84 11.42 28.00
N PHE A 11 -13.19 10.32 27.61
CA PHE A 11 -12.37 9.44 28.43
C PHE A 11 -11.13 10.15 28.89
N TYR A 12 -10.40 10.74 27.95
CA TYR A 12 -9.14 11.39 28.26
C TYR A 12 -9.36 12.57 29.20
N HIS A 13 -10.40 13.38 28.95
CA HIS A 13 -10.73 14.52 29.81
C HIS A 13 -11.40 14.14 31.13
N GLY A 14 -12.26 13.13 31.13
CA GLY A 14 -13.02 12.71 32.30
C GLY A 14 -12.26 11.77 33.23
N LEU A 15 -11.57 10.75 32.71
CA LEU A 15 -10.96 9.69 33.54
C LEU A 15 -9.50 9.93 33.91
N ILE A 16 -8.74 10.69 33.12
CA ILE A 16 -7.27 10.55 33.17
C ILE A 16 -6.54 11.68 33.90
N ALA A 17 -6.97 12.94 33.97
CA ALA A 17 -6.02 13.94 34.53
C ALA A 17 -6.51 15.28 35.12
N ASN A 18 -7.77 15.49 35.53
CA ASN A 18 -8.20 16.80 36.08
C ASN A 18 -7.78 17.99 35.19
N ARG A 19 -7.75 17.79 33.87
CA ARG A 19 -7.27 18.80 32.90
C ARG A 19 -8.33 19.81 32.55
N THR A 20 -9.53 19.62 33.08
CA THR A 20 -10.58 20.62 33.10
C THR A 20 -10.81 21.00 34.55
N ILE A 21 -11.32 22.20 34.78
CA ILE A 21 -11.77 22.64 36.11
C ILE A 21 -13.11 21.99 36.52
N TYR A 22 -13.68 21.16 35.65
CA TYR A 22 -15.03 20.62 35.75
C TYR A 22 -15.01 19.15 36.18
N SER A 23 -16.01 18.76 36.95
CA SER A 23 -16.19 17.36 37.34
C SER A 23 -16.50 16.48 36.12
N GLN A 24 -16.33 15.16 36.23
CA GLN A 24 -16.71 14.20 35.17
C GLN A 24 -18.15 14.39 34.65
N PRO A 25 -19.17 14.54 35.53
CA PRO A 25 -20.53 14.85 35.11
C PRO A 25 -20.62 16.19 34.38
N ASP A 26 -19.95 17.23 34.86
CA ASP A 26 -19.98 18.55 34.24
C ASP A 26 -19.33 18.55 32.86
N VAL A 27 -18.19 17.87 32.68
CA VAL A 27 -17.54 17.70 31.37
C VAL A 27 -18.52 17.08 30.37
N LEU A 28 -19.23 16.04 30.79
CA LEU A 28 -20.16 15.33 29.95
C LEU A 28 -21.42 16.15 29.65
N ASN A 29 -21.96 16.87 30.64
CA ASN A 29 -23.06 17.80 30.44
C ASN A 29 -22.64 18.95 29.51
N ILE A 30 -21.44 19.52 29.67
CA ILE A 30 -20.93 20.56 28.78
C ILE A 30 -20.83 20.04 27.34
N LEU A 31 -20.34 18.81 27.12
CA LEU A 31 -20.24 18.24 25.78
C LEU A 31 -21.62 17.96 25.15
N ILE A 32 -22.51 17.31 25.90
CA ILE A 32 -23.82 16.84 25.40
C ILE A 32 -24.87 17.94 25.34
N SER A 33 -24.97 18.77 26.38
CA SER A 33 -26.02 19.79 26.55
C SER A 33 -25.49 21.22 26.46
N GLY A 34 -24.17 21.42 26.49
CA GLY A 34 -23.55 22.75 26.37
C GLY A 34 -23.52 23.57 27.65
N ARG A 35 -23.87 22.96 28.78
CA ARG A 35 -24.05 23.60 30.10
C ARG A 35 -23.59 22.66 31.22
N THR A 36 -23.32 23.19 32.41
CA THR A 36 -22.95 22.41 33.61
C THR A 36 -24.16 21.76 34.29
N GLU A 37 -23.96 20.85 35.24
CA GLU A 37 -25.05 20.18 35.98
C GLU A 37 -25.91 21.19 36.78
N ASN A 38 -25.33 22.32 37.18
CA ASN A 38 -25.97 23.38 37.96
C ASN A 38 -26.81 24.37 37.13
N GLU A 39 -26.77 24.28 35.80
CA GLU A 39 -27.50 25.16 34.89
C GLU A 39 -28.80 24.50 34.39
N THR A 40 -29.86 25.28 34.16
CA THR A 40 -31.11 24.78 33.57
C THR A 40 -30.92 24.41 32.10
N SER A 41 -31.50 23.29 31.66
CA SER A 41 -31.33 22.74 30.31
C SER A 41 -32.64 22.14 29.81
N ASP A 42 -32.85 22.19 28.48
CA ASP A 42 -33.94 21.47 27.81
C ASP A 42 -33.70 19.94 27.83
N TRP A 43 -32.51 19.51 28.25
CA TRP A 43 -32.07 18.12 28.25
C TRP A 43 -32.04 17.57 29.67
N LEU A 44 -32.46 16.31 29.82
CA LEU A 44 -32.31 15.58 31.10
C LEU A 44 -30.84 15.57 31.55
N LYS A 45 -30.59 16.04 32.77
CA LYS A 45 -29.24 16.13 33.34
C LYS A 45 -28.57 14.76 33.36
N VAL A 46 -27.28 14.71 33.01
CA VAL A 46 -26.47 13.51 33.17
C VAL A 46 -25.87 13.53 34.58
N ASP A 47 -26.41 12.69 35.46
CA ASP A 47 -25.88 12.52 36.81
C ASP A 47 -24.53 11.77 36.81
N ARG A 48 -23.89 11.69 37.99
CA ARG A 48 -22.60 11.02 38.13
C ARG A 48 -22.61 9.55 37.76
N ILE A 49 -23.72 8.85 38.00
CA ILE A 49 -23.84 7.42 37.71
C ILE A 49 -23.88 7.21 36.19
N THR A 50 -24.75 7.95 35.51
CA THR A 50 -24.92 7.92 34.05
C THR A 50 -23.64 8.42 33.37
N ALA A 51 -22.99 9.44 33.91
CA ALA A 51 -21.72 9.92 33.41
C ALA A 51 -20.64 8.84 33.44
N ASN A 52 -20.51 8.15 34.57
CA ASN A 52 -19.60 7.01 34.69
C ASN A 52 -19.95 5.86 33.77
N LYS A 53 -21.23 5.65 33.46
CA LYS A 53 -21.64 4.58 32.55
C LYS A 53 -21.36 4.91 31.09
N TYR A 54 -21.62 6.15 30.68
CA TYR A 54 -21.25 6.63 29.34
C TYR A 54 -19.75 6.67 29.19
N ILE A 55 -19.05 7.20 30.19
CA ILE A 55 -17.61 7.18 30.25
C ILE A 55 -17.17 5.73 30.20
N ASN A 56 -17.41 4.83 31.14
CA ASN A 56 -16.89 3.45 31.05
C ASN A 56 -17.46 2.58 29.90
N GLY A 57 -18.31 3.14 29.02
CA GLY A 57 -18.85 2.45 27.85
C GLY A 57 -19.99 1.47 28.16
N THR A 58 -20.31 1.27 29.43
CA THR A 58 -21.37 0.35 29.88
C THR A 58 -22.77 0.76 29.44
N GLU A 59 -22.97 2.04 29.12
CA GLU A 59 -24.24 2.56 28.60
C GLU A 59 -23.97 3.50 27.43
N ARG A 60 -24.81 3.45 26.40
CA ARG A 60 -24.72 4.33 25.23
C ARG A 60 -25.60 5.57 25.41
N ILE A 61 -25.24 6.68 24.76
CA ILE A 61 -26.17 7.80 24.62
C ILE A 61 -27.42 7.36 23.84
N SER A 62 -28.60 7.75 24.32
CA SER A 62 -29.87 7.47 23.66
C SER A 62 -29.87 7.92 22.19
N SER A 63 -30.60 7.19 21.34
CA SER A 63 -30.69 7.49 19.90
C SER A 63 -31.21 8.90 19.62
N GLU A 64 -32.13 9.39 20.44
CA GLU A 64 -32.70 10.75 20.35
C GLU A 64 -31.62 11.81 20.55
N ARG A 65 -30.89 11.73 21.67
CA ARG A 65 -29.80 12.66 21.98
C ARG A 65 -28.70 12.66 20.94
N ARG A 66 -28.37 11.49 20.38
CA ARG A 66 -27.35 11.42 19.31
C ARG A 66 -27.80 12.17 18.06
N LYS A 67 -29.05 12.00 17.63
CA LYS A 67 -29.62 12.76 16.49
C LYS A 67 -29.56 14.26 16.74
N GLU A 68 -29.89 14.69 17.95
CA GLU A 68 -29.85 16.10 18.33
C GLU A 68 -28.43 16.68 18.35
N ILE A 69 -27.43 15.93 18.85
CA ILE A 69 -26.02 16.37 18.82
C ILE A 69 -25.50 16.42 17.37
N PHE A 70 -25.86 15.44 16.52
CA PHE A 70 -25.47 15.44 15.11
C PHE A 70 -26.03 16.63 14.32
N ALA A 71 -27.23 17.09 14.69
CA ALA A 71 -27.88 18.25 14.07
C ALA A 71 -27.23 19.60 14.46
N LEU A 72 -26.33 19.62 15.45
CA LEU A 72 -25.60 20.83 15.81
C LEU A 72 -24.53 21.15 14.75
N SER A 73 -24.35 22.44 14.47
CA SER A 73 -23.20 22.90 13.69
C SER A 73 -21.90 22.72 14.45
N ASP A 74 -20.79 22.62 13.73
CA ASP A 74 -19.47 22.45 14.34
C ASP A 74 -19.11 23.64 15.22
N GLU A 75 -19.57 24.85 14.91
CA GLU A 75 -19.33 26.07 15.67
C GLU A 75 -20.01 26.02 17.04
N LYS A 76 -21.21 25.41 17.11
CA LYS A 76 -21.90 25.17 18.38
C LYS A 76 -21.17 24.13 19.20
N LEU A 77 -20.71 23.04 18.58
CA LEU A 77 -19.94 22.00 19.26
C LEU A 77 -18.59 22.53 19.75
N LEU A 78 -17.90 23.32 18.92
CA LEU A 78 -16.64 23.96 19.26
C LEU A 78 -16.79 24.91 20.45
N ALA A 79 -17.86 25.72 20.46
CA ALA A 79 -18.17 26.59 21.60
C ALA A 79 -18.37 25.78 22.89
N ARG A 80 -18.97 24.59 22.83
CA ARG A 80 -19.11 23.69 24.00
C ARG A 80 -17.77 23.14 24.46
N ILE A 81 -16.96 22.64 23.53
CA ILE A 81 -15.65 22.04 23.86
C ILE A 81 -14.71 23.11 24.45
N ARG A 82 -14.73 24.34 23.93
CA ARG A 82 -13.93 25.45 24.49
C ARG A 82 -14.30 25.78 25.94
N LYS A 83 -15.56 25.59 26.34
CA LYS A 83 -15.95 25.77 27.76
C LYS A 83 -15.25 24.79 28.69
N LEU A 84 -14.80 23.63 28.20
CA LEU A 84 -14.10 22.65 29.04
C LEU A 84 -12.77 23.20 29.59
N ASN A 85 -12.20 24.22 28.95
CA ASN A 85 -10.94 24.85 29.33
C ASN A 85 -9.84 23.81 29.60
N VAL A 86 -9.54 23.02 28.56
CA VAL A 86 -8.60 21.90 28.63
C VAL A 86 -7.17 22.44 28.80
N GLN A 87 -6.54 22.12 29.93
CA GLN A 87 -5.12 22.36 30.18
C GLN A 87 -4.24 21.53 29.24
N ASP A 88 -3.14 22.13 28.76
CA ASP A 88 -2.17 21.49 27.87
C ASP A 88 -2.83 20.78 26.67
N ILE A 89 -3.79 21.45 26.04
CA ILE A 89 -4.65 20.84 25.02
C ILE A 89 -3.88 20.18 23.87
N LYS A 90 -2.75 20.76 23.43
CA LYS A 90 -1.93 20.19 22.35
C LYS A 90 -1.27 18.88 22.75
N THR A 91 -0.66 18.83 23.93
CA THR A 91 -0.04 17.61 24.49
C THR A 91 -1.10 16.55 24.80
N THR A 92 -2.26 17.00 25.26
CA THR A 92 -3.45 16.17 25.51
C THR A 92 -3.96 15.51 24.23
N ILE A 93 -4.07 16.27 23.13
CA ILE A 93 -4.44 15.74 21.82
C ILE A 93 -3.35 14.82 21.26
N SER A 94 -2.09 15.21 21.34
CA SER A 94 -0.97 14.45 20.77
C SER A 94 -0.80 13.10 21.46
N ALA A 95 -0.84 13.05 22.80
CA ALA A 95 -0.79 11.81 23.56
C ALA A 95 -1.99 10.89 23.25
N PHE A 96 -3.18 11.49 23.15
CA PHE A 96 -4.37 10.74 22.77
C PHE A 96 -4.28 10.22 21.32
N HIS A 97 -3.77 11.02 20.40
CA HIS A 97 -3.62 10.67 18.99
C HIS A 97 -2.58 9.56 18.77
N ALA A 98 -1.42 9.63 19.45
CA ALA A 98 -0.43 8.55 19.46
C ALA A 98 -1.04 7.24 19.95
N PHE A 99 -1.82 7.30 21.05
CA PHE A 99 -2.56 6.15 21.54
C PHE A 99 -3.57 5.59 20.52
N LEU A 100 -4.19 6.42 19.67
CA LEU A 100 -5.06 5.92 18.59
C LEU A 100 -4.28 5.16 17.53
N ARG A 101 -3.13 5.70 17.09
CA ARG A 101 -2.31 5.09 16.03
C ARG A 101 -1.77 3.71 16.42
N GLU A 102 -1.50 3.49 17.69
CA GLU A 102 -0.98 2.21 18.20
C GLU A 102 -2.06 1.12 18.35
N ARG A 103 -3.34 1.43 18.12
CA ARG A 103 -4.46 0.47 18.29
C ARG A 103 -4.99 -0.03 16.94
N ILE A 104 -4.84 -1.33 16.71
CA ILE A 104 -5.22 -2.12 15.51
C ILE A 104 -6.71 -2.00 15.11
N GLN A 105 -7.56 -1.36 15.92
CA GLN A 105 -9.03 -1.41 15.79
C GLN A 105 -9.68 -0.09 15.33
N ILE A 106 -8.89 0.96 15.04
CA ILE A 106 -9.37 2.25 14.48
C ILE A 106 -9.12 2.25 12.97
N SER A 107 -10.08 2.73 12.17
CA SER A 107 -9.84 2.92 10.74
C SER A 107 -8.84 4.05 10.49
N GLU A 108 -7.93 3.86 9.55
CA GLU A 108 -6.98 4.91 9.13
C GLU A 108 -7.69 6.22 8.71
N GLU A 109 -8.95 6.14 8.28
CA GLU A 109 -9.77 7.32 7.96
C GLU A 109 -10.21 8.11 9.19
N THR A 110 -10.56 7.46 10.30
CA THR A 110 -10.86 8.19 11.54
C THR A 110 -9.58 8.88 12.03
N VAL A 111 -8.43 8.21 11.92
CA VAL A 111 -7.11 8.81 12.24
C VAL A 111 -6.84 10.02 11.33
N GLY A 112 -7.00 9.85 10.01
CA GLY A 112 -6.78 10.92 9.04
C GLY A 112 -7.76 12.09 9.18
N SER A 113 -9.03 11.84 9.51
CA SER A 113 -10.02 12.90 9.75
C SER A 113 -9.71 13.72 11.00
N LEU A 114 -9.17 13.07 12.02
CA LEU A 114 -8.71 13.72 13.24
C LEU A 114 -7.46 14.58 13.00
N GLU A 115 -6.50 14.06 12.24
CA GLU A 115 -5.32 14.81 11.77
C GLU A 115 -5.73 16.02 10.92
N ASP A 116 -6.54 15.82 9.89
CA ASP A 116 -7.08 16.86 9.01
C ASP A 116 -7.80 17.97 9.78
N SER A 117 -8.55 17.63 10.84
CA SER A 117 -9.28 18.61 11.64
C SER A 117 -8.35 19.59 12.37
N VAL A 118 -7.14 19.13 12.72
CA VAL A 118 -6.10 19.96 13.33
C VAL A 118 -5.35 20.74 12.25
N TRP A 119 -5.03 20.08 11.14
CA TRP A 119 -4.27 20.65 10.03
C TRP A 119 -5.02 21.78 9.33
N LYS A 120 -6.31 21.58 9.03
CA LYS A 120 -7.16 22.53 8.26
C LYS A 120 -7.48 23.81 9.02
N TYR A 121 -7.74 23.71 10.33
CA TYR A 121 -8.26 24.83 11.10
C TYR A 121 -7.23 25.48 12.03
N LYS A 122 -6.05 24.86 12.21
CA LYS A 122 -5.00 25.28 13.17
C LYS A 122 -5.52 25.48 14.60
N ASP A 123 -6.69 24.93 14.91
CA ASP A 123 -7.38 25.04 16.19
C ASP A 123 -7.44 23.65 16.84
N PRO A 124 -6.71 23.41 17.94
CA PRO A 124 -6.70 22.11 18.60
C PRO A 124 -8.10 21.67 19.05
N TYR A 125 -9.01 22.61 19.33
CA TYR A 125 -10.37 22.27 19.77
C TYR A 125 -11.21 21.59 18.67
N ARG A 126 -10.84 21.72 17.39
CA ARG A 126 -11.53 21.06 16.27
C ARG A 126 -11.31 19.55 16.25
N TYR A 127 -10.18 19.08 16.78
CA TYR A 127 -9.91 17.65 16.99
C TYR A 127 -11.04 16.99 17.79
N TYR A 128 -11.49 17.66 18.86
CA TYR A 128 -12.57 17.16 19.71
C TYR A 128 -13.93 17.17 19.04
N VAL A 129 -14.19 18.06 18.08
CA VAL A 129 -15.45 18.08 17.33
C VAL A 129 -15.55 16.82 16.48
N VAL A 130 -14.49 16.51 15.72
CA VAL A 130 -14.44 15.32 14.87
C VAL A 130 -14.46 14.07 15.73
N ALA A 131 -13.63 14.01 16.78
CA ALA A 131 -13.59 12.87 17.68
C ALA A 131 -14.94 12.61 18.36
N LEU A 132 -15.69 13.66 18.71
CA LEU A 132 -17.05 13.54 19.26
C LEU A 132 -18.03 13.01 18.21
N ARG A 133 -18.01 13.52 16.98
CA ARG A 133 -18.90 13.04 15.90
C ARG A 133 -18.64 11.57 15.58
N GLU A 134 -17.38 11.21 15.40
CA GLU A 134 -16.94 9.82 15.18
C GLU A 134 -17.43 8.91 16.30
N SER A 135 -17.32 9.38 17.54
CA SER A 135 -17.76 8.61 18.70
C SER A 135 -19.28 8.32 18.69
N LEU A 136 -20.12 9.27 18.25
CA LEU A 136 -21.59 9.16 18.25
C LEU A 136 -22.11 8.08 17.28
N PHE A 137 -21.34 7.70 16.25
CA PHE A 137 -21.70 6.65 15.31
C PHE A 137 -21.65 5.24 15.94
N PHE A 138 -21.04 5.09 17.12
CA PHE A 138 -20.99 3.82 17.82
C PHE A 138 -22.30 3.51 18.56
N THR A 139 -22.88 2.33 18.26
CA THR A 139 -24.22 1.92 18.70
C THR A 139 -24.24 0.68 19.61
N LYS A 140 -23.11 -0.03 19.72
CA LYS A 140 -22.94 -1.25 20.52
C LYS A 140 -22.23 -0.93 21.84
N ALA A 141 -22.57 -1.64 22.90
CA ALA A 141 -21.79 -1.62 24.14
C ALA A 141 -20.40 -2.23 23.85
N PRO A 142 -19.29 -1.62 24.28
CA PRO A 142 -17.97 -2.22 24.19
C PRO A 142 -17.96 -3.52 24.99
N LYS A 143 -17.33 -4.56 24.44
CA LYS A 143 -17.19 -5.86 25.13
C LYS A 143 -16.15 -5.84 26.24
N GLU A 144 -15.17 -4.94 26.17
CA GLU A 144 -14.10 -4.82 27.15
C GLU A 144 -14.26 -3.53 27.95
N TYR A 145 -14.43 -3.71 29.26
CA TYR A 145 -14.36 -2.64 30.24
C TYR A 145 -13.05 -1.86 30.07
N ILE A 146 -13.03 -0.55 30.33
CA ILE A 146 -11.77 0.19 30.36
C ILE A 146 -11.05 -0.11 31.65
N ILE A 147 -10.10 -1.04 31.51
CA ILE A 147 -9.26 -1.54 32.57
C ILE A 147 -8.40 -0.38 33.11
N LYS A 148 -8.07 -0.46 34.40
CA LYS A 148 -7.17 0.47 35.09
C LYS A 148 -5.83 0.64 34.35
N GLU A 149 -5.37 -0.41 33.67
CA GLU A 149 -4.16 -0.42 32.83
C GLU A 149 -4.21 0.60 31.69
N LEU A 150 -5.32 0.68 30.94
CA LEU A 150 -5.48 1.63 29.84
C LEU A 150 -5.41 3.09 30.32
N LYS A 151 -5.97 3.36 31.52
CA LYS A 151 -5.90 4.68 32.15
C LYS A 151 -4.47 5.06 32.50
N ILE A 152 -3.68 4.10 32.98
CA ILE A 152 -2.27 4.28 33.33
C ILE A 152 -1.43 4.50 32.06
N GLU A 153 -1.68 3.73 30.99
CA GLU A 153 -0.98 3.85 29.72
C GLU A 153 -1.14 5.25 29.09
N LEU A 154 -2.38 5.74 28.98
CA LEU A 154 -2.67 7.09 28.51
C LEU A 154 -2.07 8.19 29.41
N GLN A 155 -2.10 8.00 30.74
CA GLN A 155 -1.43 8.90 31.67
C GLN A 155 0.10 8.94 31.46
N ASN A 156 0.70 7.80 31.16
CA ASN A 156 2.13 7.69 30.92
C ASN A 156 2.53 8.32 29.58
N LEU A 157 1.77 8.08 28.51
CA LEU A 157 2.01 8.70 27.19
C LEU A 157 2.02 10.23 27.27
N HIS A 158 1.10 10.82 28.03
CA HIS A 158 1.07 12.27 28.20
C HIS A 158 2.22 12.85 29.05
N LYS A 159 2.74 12.07 30.00
CA LYS A 159 3.90 12.46 30.81
C LYS A 159 5.23 12.22 30.07
N ASN A 160 5.22 11.41 29.02
CA ASN A 160 6.42 11.07 28.27
C ASN A 160 6.77 12.18 27.28
N SER A 161 8.01 12.67 27.32
CA SER A 161 8.55 13.64 26.36
C SER A 161 8.74 13.06 24.95
N HIS A 162 8.56 11.74 24.76
CA HIS A 162 8.70 11.05 23.48
C HIS A 162 7.39 10.88 22.71
N ALA A 163 6.24 11.33 23.25
CA ALA A 163 5.00 11.32 22.47
C ALA A 163 5.14 12.29 21.29
N PRO A 164 4.93 11.83 20.02
CA PRO A 164 5.08 12.69 18.86
C PRO A 164 4.18 13.91 18.96
N ASP A 165 4.74 15.12 18.84
CA ASP A 165 3.94 16.34 18.83
C ASP A 165 3.24 16.46 17.47
N LEU A 166 1.93 16.20 17.46
CA LEU A 166 1.07 16.29 16.27
C LEU A 166 1.18 17.67 15.59
N PHE A 167 1.51 18.71 16.34
CA PHE A 167 1.67 20.09 15.86
C PHE A 167 3.13 20.42 15.48
N GLN A 168 4.12 19.63 15.92
CA GLN A 168 5.50 19.73 15.43
C GLN A 168 5.66 18.99 14.11
N LEU A 169 5.06 17.80 13.98
CA LEU A 169 4.90 17.11 12.69
C LEU A 169 4.26 18.05 11.65
N GLN A 170 3.25 18.83 12.04
CA GLN A 170 2.68 19.89 11.19
C GLN A 170 3.73 20.91 10.70
N LYS A 171 4.66 21.36 11.54
CA LYS A 171 5.71 22.31 11.14
C LYS A 171 6.76 21.67 10.25
N GLU A 172 7.10 20.41 10.50
CA GLU A 172 8.07 19.66 9.72
C GLU A 172 7.50 19.29 8.34
N THR A 173 6.23 18.87 8.27
CA THR A 173 5.50 18.66 7.00
C THR A 173 5.27 19.97 6.26
N LEU A 174 4.87 21.05 6.92
CA LEU A 174 4.74 22.36 6.27
C LEU A 174 6.09 22.94 5.82
N ALA A 175 7.19 22.67 6.52
CA ALA A 175 8.53 23.07 6.09
C ALA A 175 8.99 22.27 4.87
N GLN A 176 8.69 20.97 4.82
CA GLN A 176 8.88 20.13 3.63
C GLN A 176 7.97 20.56 2.47
N GLU A 177 6.73 20.96 2.76
CA GLU A 177 5.77 21.50 1.79
C GLU A 177 6.07 22.94 1.37
N GLU A 178 6.73 23.76 2.19
CA GLU A 178 7.20 25.12 1.83
C GLU A 178 8.52 25.07 1.04
N GLU A 179 9.40 24.09 1.30
CA GLU A 179 10.53 23.76 0.42
C GLU A 179 10.05 23.19 -0.94
N ALA A 180 8.95 22.43 -0.96
CA ALA A 180 8.30 21.98 -2.19
C ALA A 180 7.36 23.04 -2.83
N GLY A 181 6.91 24.02 -2.03
CA GLY A 181 5.82 24.95 -2.34
C GLY A 181 6.23 26.27 -2.95
N ASN A 182 7.53 26.47 -3.22
CA ASN A 182 8.01 27.58 -4.04
C ASN A 182 7.95 27.31 -5.56
N VAL A 183 7.08 26.39 -5.98
CA VAL A 183 6.69 26.20 -7.38
C VAL A 183 5.22 26.56 -7.54
N LEU A 184 4.96 27.76 -8.06
CA LEU A 184 3.64 28.23 -8.50
C LEU A 184 3.47 27.97 -10.01
N PRO A 185 2.22 27.91 -10.48
CA PRO A 185 1.58 26.69 -10.95
C PRO A 185 2.29 26.11 -12.18
N THR A 186 2.88 24.94 -12.03
CA THR A 186 3.33 24.19 -13.21
C THR A 186 2.12 23.53 -13.82
N ILE A 187 2.05 23.56 -15.15
CA ILE A 187 1.31 22.58 -15.93
C ILE A 187 1.62 21.21 -15.32
N VAL A 188 0.65 20.31 -15.32
CA VAL A 188 0.83 18.93 -14.88
C VAL A 188 1.87 18.27 -15.82
N ASP A 189 3.16 18.54 -15.60
CA ASP A 189 4.27 18.22 -16.53
C ASP A 189 4.92 16.87 -16.17
N THR A 190 4.40 16.18 -15.16
CA THR A 190 4.77 14.82 -14.78
C THR A 190 3.69 13.83 -15.21
N ALA A 191 4.12 12.71 -15.77
CA ALA A 191 3.25 11.78 -16.46
C ALA A 191 2.17 11.14 -15.57
N VAL A 192 2.46 10.84 -14.30
CA VAL A 192 1.49 10.25 -13.37
C VAL A 192 0.34 11.21 -13.05
N PRO A 193 0.61 12.45 -12.59
CA PRO A 193 -0.43 13.46 -12.46
C PRO A 193 -1.26 13.70 -13.74
N MET A 194 -0.68 13.65 -14.94
CA MET A 194 -1.46 13.78 -16.19
C MET A 194 -2.49 12.67 -16.36
N VAL A 195 -2.11 11.42 -16.08
CA VAL A 195 -3.02 10.27 -16.12
C VAL A 195 -4.14 10.42 -15.09
N VAL A 196 -3.80 10.78 -13.85
CA VAL A 196 -4.80 11.00 -12.77
C VAL A 196 -5.77 12.11 -13.17
N GLN A 197 -5.25 13.24 -13.68
CA GLN A 197 -6.07 14.34 -14.19
C GLN A 197 -7.01 13.89 -15.30
N GLY A 198 -6.49 13.16 -16.29
CA GLY A 198 -7.28 12.69 -17.42
C GLY A 198 -8.42 11.78 -16.98
N VAL A 199 -8.14 10.80 -16.11
CA VAL A 199 -9.19 9.91 -15.59
C VAL A 199 -10.22 10.66 -14.73
N MET A 200 -9.79 11.56 -13.84
CA MET A 200 -10.72 12.38 -13.05
C MET A 200 -11.58 13.28 -13.94
N THR A 201 -11.00 13.83 -15.01
CA THR A 201 -11.73 14.66 -15.97
C THR A 201 -12.80 13.84 -16.69
N ILE A 202 -12.46 12.64 -17.18
CA ILE A 202 -13.41 11.72 -17.83
C ILE A 202 -14.57 11.36 -16.90
N LEU A 203 -14.27 11.07 -15.62
CA LEU A 203 -15.28 10.58 -14.68
C LEU A 203 -16.13 11.69 -14.05
N PHE A 204 -15.59 12.90 -13.89
CA PHE A 204 -16.22 13.93 -13.05
C PHE A 204 -16.42 15.29 -13.72
N ALA A 205 -15.80 15.59 -14.86
CA ALA A 205 -15.98 16.87 -15.55
C ALA A 205 -17.20 16.84 -16.49
N ASP A 206 -18.40 16.80 -15.90
CA ASP A 206 -19.67 16.97 -16.65
C ASP A 206 -20.13 18.44 -16.72
N LYS A 207 -21.18 18.72 -17.49
CA LYS A 207 -21.74 20.10 -17.64
C LYS A 207 -22.29 20.70 -16.34
N ASN A 208 -22.54 19.87 -15.32
CA ASN A 208 -23.07 20.27 -14.03
C ASN A 208 -21.98 20.34 -12.94
N SER A 209 -20.71 20.24 -13.31
CA SER A 209 -19.60 20.27 -12.38
C SER A 209 -19.18 21.69 -11.99
N SER A 210 -18.87 21.86 -10.70
CA SER A 210 -18.45 23.15 -10.14
C SER A 210 -17.18 23.66 -10.83
N PRO A 211 -17.14 24.94 -11.27
CA PRO A 211 -15.94 25.52 -11.87
C PRO A 211 -14.71 25.44 -10.96
N ALA A 212 -14.92 25.50 -9.64
CA ALA A 212 -13.85 25.37 -8.65
C ALA A 212 -13.27 23.94 -8.62
N MET A 213 -14.13 22.92 -8.73
CA MET A 213 -13.70 21.53 -8.78
C MET A 213 -12.95 21.22 -10.08
N ILE A 214 -13.45 21.72 -11.23
CA ILE A 214 -12.77 21.59 -12.52
C ILE A 214 -11.38 22.22 -12.46
N ALA A 215 -11.25 23.42 -11.88
CA ALA A 215 -9.95 24.09 -11.71
C ALA A 215 -9.01 23.31 -10.78
N GLN A 216 -9.52 22.64 -9.73
CA GLN A 216 -8.72 21.79 -8.85
C GLN A 216 -8.17 20.57 -9.58
N ILE A 217 -8.98 19.89 -10.41
CA ILE A 217 -8.52 18.77 -11.26
C ILE A 217 -7.45 19.27 -12.24
N GLN A 218 -7.71 20.38 -12.94
CA GLN A 218 -6.80 20.93 -13.95
C GLN A 218 -5.46 21.43 -13.40
N SER A 219 -5.42 21.83 -12.13
CA SER A 219 -4.20 22.27 -11.44
C SER A 219 -3.45 21.16 -10.73
N GLY A 220 -3.88 19.90 -10.86
CA GLY A 220 -3.25 18.76 -10.17
C GLY A 220 -3.55 18.68 -8.67
N ASN A 221 -4.44 19.53 -8.13
CA ASN A 221 -4.84 19.50 -6.73
C ASN A 221 -5.94 18.45 -6.49
N PHE A 222 -5.60 17.19 -6.74
CA PHE A 222 -6.55 16.07 -6.73
C PHE A 222 -7.16 15.83 -5.35
N SER A 223 -6.39 16.00 -4.27
CA SER A 223 -6.90 15.87 -2.90
C SER A 223 -8.02 16.87 -2.60
N SER A 224 -7.89 18.12 -3.07
CA SER A 224 -8.96 19.10 -2.92
C SER A 224 -10.14 18.79 -3.83
N ALA A 225 -9.89 18.33 -5.07
CA ALA A 225 -10.95 17.93 -6.00
C ALA A 225 -11.83 16.80 -5.43
N ILE A 226 -11.24 15.75 -4.85
CA ILE A 226 -11.98 14.65 -4.23
C ILE A 226 -12.80 15.13 -3.02
N LYS A 227 -12.26 16.04 -2.19
CA LYS A 227 -12.99 16.65 -1.06
C LYS A 227 -14.19 17.48 -1.56
N SER A 228 -14.02 18.26 -2.62
CA SER A 228 -15.10 19.03 -3.25
C SER A 228 -16.19 18.09 -3.79
N LEU A 229 -15.81 17.07 -4.56
CA LEU A 229 -16.73 16.08 -5.13
C LEU A 229 -17.56 15.35 -4.05
N ALA A 230 -16.93 14.98 -2.93
CA ALA A 230 -17.65 14.39 -1.80
C ALA A 230 -18.64 15.38 -1.15
N SER A 231 -18.23 16.64 -0.97
CA SER A 231 -19.11 17.68 -0.38
C SER A 231 -20.31 18.04 -1.26
N GLU A 232 -20.16 17.91 -2.58
CA GLU A 232 -21.21 18.10 -3.58
C GLU A 232 -22.12 16.86 -3.72
N GLY A 233 -21.83 15.77 -3.00
CA GLY A 233 -22.57 14.51 -3.09
C GLY A 233 -22.33 13.73 -4.38
N LYS A 234 -21.28 14.08 -5.15
CA LYS A 234 -20.90 13.42 -6.41
C LYS A 234 -20.03 12.17 -6.19
N LEU A 235 -19.43 12.03 -5.01
CA LEU A 235 -18.76 10.80 -4.58
C LEU A 235 -19.49 10.20 -3.39
N THR A 236 -19.67 8.87 -3.42
CA THR A 236 -20.05 8.16 -2.21
C THR A 236 -18.88 8.13 -1.23
N ALA A 237 -19.16 7.83 0.04
CA ALA A 237 -18.08 7.61 1.02
C ALA A 237 -17.11 6.53 0.50
N TYR A 238 -17.63 5.44 -0.07
CA TYR A 238 -16.83 4.37 -0.65
C TYR A 238 -15.88 4.86 -1.75
N ASP A 239 -16.39 5.64 -2.70
CA ASP A 239 -15.58 6.19 -3.79
C ASP A 239 -14.53 7.18 -3.30
N PHE A 240 -14.85 7.96 -2.25
CA PHE A 240 -13.88 8.85 -1.60
C PHE A 240 -12.67 8.08 -1.06
N TYR A 241 -12.86 6.91 -0.42
CA TYR A 241 -11.70 6.11 0.00
C TYR A 241 -10.94 5.52 -1.18
N LYS A 242 -11.64 5.05 -2.22
CA LYS A 242 -10.99 4.49 -3.40
C LYS A 242 -10.08 5.52 -4.05
N TRP A 243 -10.56 6.75 -4.18
CA TRP A 243 -9.79 7.85 -4.75
C TRP A 243 -8.60 8.27 -3.89
N ASN A 244 -8.74 8.34 -2.57
CA ASN A 244 -7.58 8.56 -1.70
C ASN A 244 -6.53 7.45 -1.86
N ASN A 245 -6.97 6.19 -2.02
CA ASN A 245 -6.07 5.08 -2.27
C ASN A 245 -5.36 5.17 -3.62
N ILE A 246 -6.10 5.53 -4.67
CA ILE A 246 -5.55 5.80 -6.01
C ILE A 246 -4.48 6.89 -5.93
N LEU A 247 -4.72 7.98 -5.20
CA LEU A 247 -3.73 9.05 -5.04
C LEU A 247 -2.46 8.58 -4.31
N LYS A 248 -2.57 7.70 -3.31
CA LYS A 248 -1.40 7.09 -2.65
C LYS A 248 -0.59 6.23 -3.63
N ILE A 249 -1.25 5.39 -4.43
CA ILE A 249 -0.60 4.56 -5.45
C ILE A 249 0.06 5.45 -6.52
N ALA A 250 -0.61 6.52 -6.95
CA ALA A 250 -0.05 7.49 -7.88
C ALA A 250 1.21 8.17 -7.33
N GLN A 251 1.20 8.60 -6.06
CA GLN A 251 2.40 9.18 -5.42
C GLN A 251 3.58 8.19 -5.37
N LYS A 252 3.32 6.92 -5.04
CA LYS A 252 4.34 5.86 -5.10
C LYS A 252 4.85 5.66 -6.54
N ALA A 253 3.97 5.69 -7.53
CA ALA A 253 4.34 5.52 -8.94
C ALA A 253 5.19 6.68 -9.47
N ASP A 254 4.88 7.91 -9.06
CA ASP A 254 5.66 9.10 -9.39
C ASP A 254 7.09 9.01 -8.83
N SER A 255 7.24 8.40 -7.64
CA SER A 255 8.54 8.13 -7.04
C SER A 255 9.34 7.07 -7.83
N GLU A 256 8.67 6.05 -8.37
CA GLU A 256 9.28 4.96 -9.16
C GLU A 256 9.73 5.42 -10.57
N LEU A 257 9.00 6.34 -11.20
CA LEU A 257 9.36 6.87 -12.54
C LEU A 257 10.64 7.72 -12.51
N GLY A 258 10.98 8.31 -11.37
CA GLY A 258 12.06 9.29 -11.26
C GLY A 258 11.73 10.63 -11.92
N LYS A 259 12.56 11.66 -11.64
CA LYS A 259 12.33 13.01 -12.18
C LYS A 259 12.60 13.04 -13.69
N GLY A 260 11.62 13.52 -14.48
CA GLY A 260 11.80 13.83 -15.90
C GLY A 260 11.24 12.81 -16.90
N ALA A 261 10.45 11.82 -16.44
CA ALA A 261 9.67 10.99 -17.36
C ALA A 261 8.57 11.82 -18.04
N ILE A 262 8.85 12.27 -19.26
CA ILE A 262 7.87 12.90 -20.15
C ILE A 262 7.27 11.79 -20.99
N ALA A 263 6.04 11.38 -20.68
CA ALA A 263 5.27 10.46 -21.51
C ALA A 263 4.36 11.27 -22.43
N ASP A 264 4.22 10.85 -23.69
CA ASP A 264 3.29 11.45 -24.63
C ASP A 264 1.85 11.01 -24.28
N PRO A 265 0.97 11.93 -23.84
CA PRO A 265 -0.40 11.57 -23.47
C PRO A 265 -1.23 11.00 -24.63
N SER A 266 -0.79 11.17 -25.88
CA SER A 266 -1.47 10.59 -27.06
C SER A 266 -1.29 9.07 -27.17
N GLU A 267 -0.31 8.49 -26.48
CA GLU A 267 -0.06 7.05 -26.45
C GLU A 267 -0.84 6.34 -25.32
N PHE A 268 -1.45 7.11 -24.42
CA PHE A 268 -2.18 6.58 -23.27
C PHE A 268 -3.51 5.93 -23.65
N ASP A 269 -3.68 4.68 -23.19
CA ASP A 269 -4.96 3.99 -23.21
C ASP A 269 -5.77 4.35 -21.94
N PHE A 270 -6.65 5.35 -22.05
CA PHE A 270 -7.50 5.75 -20.93
C PHE A 270 -8.50 4.68 -20.48
N ASP A 271 -8.90 3.75 -21.35
CA ASP A 271 -9.75 2.62 -20.95
C ASP A 271 -8.96 1.66 -20.04
N TRP A 272 -7.67 1.48 -20.30
CA TRP A 272 -6.77 0.76 -19.41
C TRP A 272 -6.65 1.45 -18.05
N PHE A 273 -6.36 2.76 -18.04
CA PHE A 273 -6.20 3.52 -16.78
C PHE A 273 -7.49 3.55 -15.93
N LEU A 274 -8.65 3.63 -16.57
CA LEU A 274 -9.94 3.53 -15.89
C LEU A 274 -10.09 2.19 -15.16
N ARG A 275 -9.82 1.08 -15.85
CA ARG A 275 -9.91 -0.27 -15.25
C ARG A 275 -8.83 -0.50 -14.19
N PHE A 276 -7.63 0.01 -14.43
CA PHE A 276 -6.54 -0.01 -13.45
C PHE A 276 -6.96 0.70 -12.16
N PHE A 277 -7.41 1.96 -12.23
CA PHE A 277 -7.81 2.69 -11.02
C PHE A 277 -9.05 2.11 -10.34
N GLU A 278 -9.99 1.56 -11.11
CA GLU A 278 -11.14 0.85 -10.54
C GLU A 278 -10.70 -0.33 -9.65
N ALA A 279 -9.72 -1.12 -10.11
CA ALA A 279 -9.16 -2.24 -9.38
C ALA A 279 -8.26 -1.77 -8.22
N ALA A 280 -7.33 -0.85 -8.49
CA ALA A 280 -6.34 -0.33 -7.55
C ALA A 280 -6.98 0.37 -6.34
N GLY A 281 -8.13 1.03 -6.51
CA GLY A 281 -8.79 1.78 -5.44
C GLY A 281 -9.19 0.94 -4.21
N ASN A 282 -9.24 -0.39 -4.35
CA ASN A 282 -9.59 -1.29 -3.25
C ASN A 282 -8.37 -1.83 -2.46
N ILE A 283 -7.14 -1.56 -2.91
CA ILE A 283 -5.93 -2.18 -2.39
C ILE A 283 -5.38 -1.41 -1.19
N ARG A 284 -5.33 -2.03 0.00
CA ARG A 284 -4.97 -1.33 1.25
C ARG A 284 -3.63 -1.71 1.86
N ALA A 285 -3.10 -2.90 1.56
CA ALA A 285 -1.79 -3.31 2.05
C ALA A 285 -0.70 -2.49 1.35
N ASP A 286 0.24 -1.91 2.12
CA ASP A 286 1.27 -1.00 1.58
C ASP A 286 2.18 -1.68 0.54
N ASP A 287 2.60 -2.93 0.81
CA ASP A 287 3.41 -3.72 -0.13
C ASP A 287 2.68 -3.95 -1.46
N MET A 288 1.37 -4.23 -1.39
CA MET A 288 0.55 -4.34 -2.60
C MET A 288 0.43 -2.98 -3.28
N GLN A 289 0.20 -1.88 -2.55
CA GLN A 289 0.18 -0.54 -3.15
C GLN A 289 1.48 -0.22 -3.88
N GLN A 290 2.63 -0.69 -3.38
CA GLN A 290 3.92 -0.56 -4.06
C GLN A 290 3.96 -1.37 -5.37
N LEU A 291 3.50 -2.61 -5.37
CA LEU A 291 3.40 -3.41 -6.61
C LEU A 291 2.48 -2.75 -7.65
N TRP A 292 1.32 -2.26 -7.22
CA TRP A 292 0.40 -1.51 -8.08
C TRP A 292 1.03 -0.22 -8.61
N ALA A 293 1.80 0.48 -7.80
CA ALA A 293 2.51 1.69 -8.20
C ALA A 293 3.58 1.42 -9.27
N ARG A 294 4.34 0.32 -9.14
CA ARG A 294 5.30 -0.11 -10.15
C ARG A 294 4.64 -0.51 -11.47
N VAL A 295 3.47 -1.16 -11.44
CA VAL A 295 2.67 -1.42 -12.65
C VAL A 295 2.23 -0.13 -13.33
N LEU A 296 1.71 0.84 -12.56
CA LEU A 296 1.32 2.15 -13.09
C LEU A 296 2.51 2.89 -13.72
N ALA A 297 3.65 2.93 -13.02
CA ALA A 297 4.88 3.52 -13.51
C ALA A 297 5.37 2.84 -14.79
N GLY A 298 5.36 1.50 -14.84
CA GLY A 298 5.76 0.74 -16.01
C GLY A 298 4.87 0.99 -17.22
N GLU A 299 3.54 1.02 -17.05
CA GLU A 299 2.61 1.33 -18.15
C GLU A 299 2.77 2.77 -18.66
N ILE A 300 3.05 3.72 -17.78
CA ILE A 300 3.32 5.11 -18.18
C ILE A 300 4.66 5.24 -18.91
N LYS A 301 5.69 4.54 -18.43
CA LYS A 301 7.03 4.54 -19.03
C LYS A 301 7.05 3.87 -20.40
N GLN A 302 6.28 2.80 -20.55
CA GLN A 302 6.19 2.03 -21.77
C GLN A 302 4.73 1.59 -21.97
N PRO A 303 3.94 2.38 -22.72
CA PRO A 303 2.53 2.06 -22.99
C PRO A 303 2.37 0.66 -23.58
N ARG A 304 1.28 -0.03 -23.20
CA ARG A 304 0.93 -1.40 -23.60
C ARG A 304 1.85 -2.48 -23.03
N SER A 305 2.59 -2.19 -21.97
CA SER A 305 3.42 -3.18 -21.27
C SER A 305 2.58 -4.14 -20.42
N PHE A 306 1.46 -3.67 -19.88
CA PHE A 306 0.59 -4.45 -19.02
C PHE A 306 -0.78 -4.63 -19.66
N SER A 307 -1.20 -5.88 -19.84
CA SER A 307 -2.54 -6.18 -20.33
C SER A 307 -3.59 -5.98 -19.22
N LEU A 308 -4.86 -5.79 -19.60
CA LEU A 308 -5.97 -5.85 -18.65
C LEU A 308 -6.05 -7.19 -17.91
N ARG A 309 -5.53 -8.28 -18.50
CA ARG A 309 -5.44 -9.58 -17.84
C ARG A 309 -4.41 -9.56 -16.71
N ALA A 310 -3.29 -8.85 -16.88
CA ALA A 310 -2.32 -8.64 -15.80
C ALA A 310 -2.92 -7.81 -14.65
N VAL A 311 -3.71 -6.78 -14.97
CA VAL A 311 -4.45 -6.00 -13.96
C VAL A 311 -5.43 -6.88 -13.17
N GLU A 312 -6.18 -7.75 -13.83
CA GLU A 312 -7.11 -8.67 -13.15
C GLU A 312 -6.39 -9.76 -12.33
N VAL A 313 -5.25 -10.27 -12.79
CA VAL A 313 -4.41 -11.17 -11.99
C VAL A 313 -3.94 -10.47 -10.72
N LEU A 314 -3.37 -9.26 -10.85
CA LEU A 314 -2.92 -8.47 -9.70
C LEU A 314 -4.07 -8.10 -8.74
N ARG A 315 -5.28 -7.87 -9.26
CA ARG A 315 -6.49 -7.58 -8.47
C ARG A 315 -6.89 -8.73 -7.57
N ASN A 316 -6.75 -9.96 -8.04
CA ASN A 316 -7.15 -11.15 -7.30
C ASN A 316 -6.00 -11.72 -6.45
N MET A 317 -4.78 -11.26 -6.69
CA MET A 317 -3.59 -11.68 -5.97
C MET A 317 -3.58 -11.17 -4.53
N THR A 318 -3.47 -12.11 -3.60
CA THR A 318 -3.22 -11.87 -2.18
C THR A 318 -1.74 -11.53 -1.93
N THR A 319 -1.43 -10.97 -0.77
CA THR A 319 -0.04 -10.72 -0.35
C THR A 319 0.79 -12.01 -0.27
N HIS A 320 0.17 -13.14 0.08
CA HIS A 320 0.84 -14.44 0.12
C HIS A 320 1.24 -14.91 -1.28
N GLU A 321 0.30 -14.85 -2.24
CA GLU A 321 0.57 -15.23 -3.64
C GLU A 321 1.59 -14.30 -4.29
N ALA A 322 1.52 -12.99 -3.99
CA ALA A 322 2.51 -12.02 -4.46
C ALA A 322 3.92 -12.34 -3.94
N LEU A 323 4.03 -12.77 -2.67
CA LEU A 323 5.30 -13.19 -2.08
C LEU A 323 5.81 -14.50 -2.70
N ALA A 324 4.93 -15.48 -2.95
CA ALA A 324 5.28 -16.72 -3.63
C ALA A 324 5.83 -16.42 -5.05
N PHE A 325 5.18 -15.52 -5.79
CA PHE A 325 5.67 -15.10 -7.10
C PHE A 325 6.98 -14.33 -7.03
N LYS A 326 7.14 -13.41 -6.06
CA LYS A 326 8.42 -12.72 -5.83
C LYS A 326 9.57 -13.70 -5.59
N ASN A 327 9.36 -14.71 -4.74
CA ASN A 327 10.39 -15.71 -4.43
C ASN A 327 10.73 -16.56 -5.65
N ALA A 328 9.72 -17.00 -6.40
CA ALA A 328 9.92 -17.76 -7.63
C ALA A 328 10.61 -16.92 -8.72
N ALA A 329 10.31 -15.63 -8.81
CA ALA A 329 10.87 -14.71 -9.80
C ALA A 329 12.40 -14.61 -9.72
N ALA A 330 13.00 -14.80 -8.54
CA ALA A 330 14.46 -14.84 -8.37
C ALA A 330 15.11 -16.08 -9.02
N LEU A 331 14.33 -17.14 -9.27
CA LEU A 331 14.78 -18.42 -9.84
C LEU A 331 14.39 -18.58 -11.33
N VAL A 332 13.76 -17.56 -11.91
CA VAL A 332 13.36 -17.56 -13.32
C VAL A 332 14.59 -17.52 -14.21
N LEU A 333 14.58 -18.39 -15.21
CA LEU A 333 15.61 -18.49 -16.24
C LEU A 333 15.04 -18.04 -17.58
N GLN A 334 15.94 -17.57 -18.42
CA GLN A 334 15.72 -17.23 -19.81
C GLN A 334 16.68 -18.07 -20.66
N GLU A 335 16.15 -18.74 -21.67
CA GLU A 335 16.93 -19.43 -22.71
C GLU A 335 17.31 -18.45 -23.83
N SER A 336 18.28 -18.82 -24.66
CA SER A 336 18.82 -17.97 -25.74
C SER A 336 17.74 -17.57 -26.77
N ASP A 337 16.72 -18.39 -26.97
CA ASP A 337 15.58 -18.11 -27.86
C ASP A 337 14.58 -17.08 -27.28
N GLY A 338 14.77 -16.65 -26.02
CA GLY A 338 13.89 -15.73 -25.31
C GLY A 338 12.80 -16.40 -24.47
N THR A 339 12.77 -17.74 -24.41
CA THR A 339 11.84 -18.48 -23.56
C THR A 339 12.15 -18.22 -22.08
N ILE A 340 11.14 -17.80 -21.32
CA ILE A 340 11.26 -17.47 -19.89
C ILE A 340 10.50 -18.52 -19.07
N PHE A 341 11.19 -19.15 -18.11
CA PHE A 341 10.66 -20.33 -17.42
C PHE A 341 11.22 -20.52 -16.00
N LEU A 342 10.55 -21.36 -15.22
CA LEU A 342 11.13 -21.99 -14.02
C LEU A 342 11.58 -23.40 -14.38
N PHE A 343 12.78 -23.79 -13.96
CA PHE A 343 13.28 -25.15 -14.17
C PHE A 343 12.40 -26.17 -13.45
N CYS A 344 12.04 -27.26 -14.11
CA CYS A 344 11.29 -28.35 -13.51
C CYS A 344 12.23 -29.51 -13.20
N ASP A 345 12.61 -29.65 -11.93
CA ASP A 345 13.38 -30.80 -11.48
C ASP A 345 12.62 -32.11 -11.78
N THR A 346 13.34 -33.07 -12.31
CA THR A 346 12.80 -34.34 -12.80
C THR A 346 13.09 -35.52 -11.88
N ASP A 347 14.00 -35.38 -10.90
CA ASP A 347 14.48 -36.54 -10.15
C ASP A 347 14.49 -36.40 -8.62
N LEU A 348 14.18 -37.54 -8.00
CA LEU A 348 13.92 -37.78 -6.58
C LEU A 348 15.21 -37.77 -5.76
N SER A 349 15.94 -36.66 -5.74
CA SER A 349 16.88 -36.39 -4.64
C SER A 349 16.10 -36.02 -3.37
N ASP A 350 16.70 -36.20 -2.18
CA ASP A 350 16.01 -35.91 -0.91
C ASP A 350 15.56 -34.43 -0.81
N VAL A 351 16.18 -33.52 -1.58
CA VAL A 351 15.79 -32.11 -1.77
C VAL A 351 16.20 -31.62 -3.17
N SER A 352 15.25 -31.24 -4.03
CA SER A 352 15.52 -30.66 -5.35
C SER A 352 16.23 -29.31 -5.28
N VAL A 353 16.92 -28.88 -6.34
CA VAL A 353 17.52 -27.53 -6.42
C VAL A 353 16.47 -26.45 -6.16
N ASN A 354 15.26 -26.63 -6.71
CA ASN A 354 14.13 -25.74 -6.45
C ASN A 354 13.78 -25.67 -4.95
N GLN A 355 13.70 -26.80 -4.27
CA GLN A 355 13.40 -26.84 -2.83
C GLN A 355 14.50 -26.21 -1.98
N LYS A 356 15.78 -26.39 -2.35
CA LYS A 356 16.93 -25.73 -1.69
C LYS A 356 16.76 -24.20 -1.67
N TYR A 357 16.19 -23.65 -2.74
CA TYR A 357 15.96 -22.21 -2.90
C TYR A 357 14.50 -21.79 -2.60
N GLY A 358 13.74 -22.63 -1.90
CA GLY A 358 12.43 -22.27 -1.37
C GLY A 358 11.27 -22.33 -2.37
N LEU A 359 11.46 -22.95 -3.54
CA LEU A 359 10.40 -23.19 -4.52
C LEU A 359 9.86 -24.62 -4.36
N SER A 360 8.79 -24.74 -3.59
CA SER A 360 8.11 -26.02 -3.37
C SER A 360 7.08 -26.33 -4.47
N MET A 361 6.58 -27.58 -4.51
CA MET A 361 5.44 -27.92 -5.37
C MET A 361 4.18 -27.13 -5.01
N GLY A 362 4.00 -26.76 -3.74
CA GLY A 362 2.88 -25.92 -3.30
C GLY A 362 2.96 -24.54 -3.95
N ASP A 363 4.16 -23.95 -4.00
CA ASP A 363 4.39 -22.66 -4.66
C ASP A 363 4.11 -22.77 -6.16
N ILE A 364 4.61 -23.81 -6.84
CA ILE A 364 4.30 -24.05 -8.27
C ILE A 364 2.79 -24.11 -8.53
N LEU A 365 2.04 -24.85 -7.71
CA LEU A 365 0.58 -24.91 -7.83
C LEU A 365 -0.08 -23.55 -7.61
N THR A 366 0.39 -22.77 -6.62
CA THR A 366 -0.08 -21.41 -6.40
C THR A 366 0.19 -20.49 -7.60
N LEU A 367 1.39 -20.56 -8.19
CA LEU A 367 1.78 -19.77 -9.36
C LEU A 367 0.94 -20.11 -10.60
N GLU A 368 0.59 -21.38 -10.76
CA GLU A 368 -0.33 -21.84 -11.81
C GLU A 368 -1.76 -21.34 -11.55
N GLU A 369 -2.25 -21.46 -10.32
CA GLU A 369 -3.60 -21.03 -9.93
C GLU A 369 -3.83 -19.53 -10.15
N ILE A 370 -2.84 -18.69 -9.84
CA ILE A 370 -2.89 -17.24 -10.11
C ILE A 370 -2.56 -16.89 -11.57
N GLY A 371 -2.16 -17.88 -12.38
CA GLY A 371 -1.97 -17.75 -13.82
C GLY A 371 -0.68 -17.04 -14.24
N VAL A 372 0.38 -17.03 -13.41
CA VAL A 372 1.69 -16.46 -13.77
C VAL A 372 2.61 -17.47 -14.47
N ILE A 373 2.33 -18.76 -14.34
CA ILE A 373 2.97 -19.82 -15.13
C ILE A 373 1.94 -20.63 -15.92
N SER A 374 2.42 -21.35 -16.94
CA SER A 374 1.62 -22.30 -17.71
C SER A 374 1.27 -23.54 -16.86
N ALA A 375 0.05 -24.03 -17.02
CA ALA A 375 -0.40 -25.30 -16.43
C ALA A 375 0.33 -26.52 -17.04
N LEU A 376 0.88 -26.37 -18.24
CA LEU A 376 1.59 -27.44 -18.93
C LEU A 376 3.09 -27.35 -18.63
N ARG A 377 3.63 -28.44 -18.06
CA ARG A 377 5.07 -28.70 -18.10
C ARG A 377 5.48 -28.95 -19.54
N VAL A 378 6.59 -28.36 -19.94
CA VAL A 378 7.15 -28.54 -21.28
C VAL A 378 8.39 -29.40 -21.18
N ASP A 379 8.46 -30.43 -22.03
CA ASP A 379 9.69 -31.15 -22.31
C ASP A 379 10.43 -30.38 -23.41
N ASN A 380 11.53 -29.73 -23.05
CA ASN A 380 12.35 -28.94 -23.95
C ASN A 380 13.52 -29.79 -24.48
N GLU A 381 14.10 -29.36 -25.59
CA GLU A 381 15.25 -30.00 -26.21
C GLU A 381 16.23 -28.92 -26.65
N ILE A 382 17.50 -29.07 -26.24
CA ILE A 382 18.60 -28.23 -26.70
C ILE A 382 19.52 -29.07 -27.56
N GLU A 383 19.79 -28.61 -28.78
CA GLU A 383 20.83 -29.15 -29.65
C GLU A 383 22.10 -28.32 -29.51
N VAL A 384 23.14 -28.93 -28.93
CA VAL A 384 24.46 -28.34 -28.75
C VAL A 384 25.33 -28.71 -29.95
N ASN A 385 25.82 -27.71 -30.67
CA ASN A 385 26.70 -27.88 -31.82
C ASN A 385 27.92 -26.95 -31.71
N ASN A 386 28.86 -27.05 -32.66
CA ASN A 386 30.08 -26.24 -32.65
C ASN A 386 29.91 -24.81 -33.19
N GLU A 387 28.72 -24.45 -33.67
CA GLU A 387 28.44 -23.17 -34.34
C GLU A 387 27.69 -22.18 -33.44
N GLY A 388 27.17 -22.61 -32.29
CA GLY A 388 26.54 -21.74 -31.29
C GLY A 388 26.46 -22.40 -29.92
N ALA A 389 26.60 -21.59 -28.86
CA ALA A 389 26.37 -22.00 -27.49
C ALA A 389 24.94 -21.61 -27.08
N ASP A 390 24.14 -22.59 -26.66
CA ASP A 390 22.88 -22.34 -25.98
C ASP A 390 23.10 -22.34 -24.48
N GLY A 391 22.18 -21.77 -23.72
CA GLY A 391 22.41 -21.54 -22.31
C GLY A 391 21.24 -20.96 -21.55
N PHE A 392 21.42 -20.94 -20.22
CA PHE A 392 20.45 -20.39 -19.30
C PHE A 392 20.98 -19.11 -18.66
N PHE A 393 20.19 -18.06 -18.78
CA PHE A 393 20.45 -16.74 -18.23
C PHE A 393 19.43 -16.43 -17.13
N ASN A 394 19.86 -16.04 -15.93
CA ASN A 394 18.94 -15.77 -14.82
C ASN A 394 18.42 -14.31 -14.79
N GLY A 395 18.88 -13.44 -15.69
CA GLY A 395 18.50 -12.02 -15.68
C GLY A 395 19.48 -11.07 -15.00
N SER A 396 20.58 -11.56 -14.40
CA SER A 396 21.64 -10.76 -13.76
C SER A 396 22.93 -10.76 -14.58
N ASP A 397 24.07 -11.00 -13.94
CA ASP A 397 25.41 -10.94 -14.52
C ASP A 397 25.98 -12.35 -14.76
N LEU A 398 25.16 -13.40 -14.80
CA LEU A 398 25.59 -14.79 -14.96
C LEU A 398 24.81 -15.56 -16.03
N MET A 399 25.51 -16.42 -16.76
CA MET A 399 24.95 -17.35 -17.74
C MET A 399 25.63 -18.71 -17.64
N ILE A 400 24.84 -19.79 -17.76
CA ILE A 400 25.35 -21.14 -18.03
C ILE A 400 25.36 -21.36 -19.54
N LEU A 401 26.46 -21.87 -20.09
CA LEU A 401 26.57 -22.32 -21.48
C LEU A 401 26.69 -23.83 -21.57
N PHE A 402 26.12 -24.37 -22.65
CA PHE A 402 26.26 -25.76 -23.06
C PHE A 402 27.20 -25.81 -24.27
N GLU A 403 28.33 -26.47 -24.11
CA GLU A 403 29.36 -26.60 -25.14
C GLU A 403 29.54 -28.08 -25.53
N SER A 404 29.73 -28.35 -26.82
CA SER A 404 29.92 -29.73 -27.29
C SER A 404 31.34 -30.20 -26.98
N ASN A 405 31.47 -31.39 -26.39
CA ASN A 405 32.77 -32.03 -26.17
C ASN A 405 33.36 -32.67 -27.44
N ASP A 406 32.54 -32.84 -28.49
CA ASP A 406 32.89 -33.55 -29.73
C ASP A 406 32.50 -32.76 -30.99
N GLU A 407 33.08 -33.12 -32.15
CA GLU A 407 32.70 -32.57 -33.47
C GLU A 407 31.26 -32.92 -33.92
N ARG A 408 30.49 -33.66 -33.10
CA ARG A 408 29.11 -34.07 -33.41
C ARG A 408 28.13 -33.29 -32.55
N SER A 409 26.97 -32.93 -33.12
CA SER A 409 25.91 -32.34 -32.32
C SER A 409 25.38 -33.34 -31.28
N SER A 410 25.15 -32.83 -30.08
CA SER A 410 24.59 -33.56 -28.95
C SER A 410 23.28 -32.90 -28.53
N THR A 411 22.26 -33.71 -28.24
CA THR A 411 20.99 -33.19 -27.71
C THR A 411 20.77 -33.64 -26.27
N PHE A 412 20.17 -32.76 -25.48
CA PHE A 412 19.65 -33.12 -24.17
C PHE A 412 18.27 -32.51 -23.93
N HIS A 413 17.53 -33.13 -23.01
CA HIS A 413 16.19 -32.70 -22.65
C HIS A 413 16.15 -32.17 -21.23
N TYR A 414 15.35 -31.14 -21.02
CA TYR A 414 15.06 -30.61 -19.71
C TYR A 414 13.57 -30.25 -19.61
N ARG A 415 13.00 -30.30 -18.41
CA ARG A 415 11.62 -29.90 -18.19
C ARG A 415 11.54 -28.48 -17.64
N SER A 416 10.48 -27.76 -18.02
CA SER A 416 10.25 -26.41 -17.52
C SER A 416 8.78 -26.12 -17.23
N TYR A 417 8.56 -25.09 -16.40
CA TYR A 417 7.29 -24.39 -16.24
C TYR A 417 7.41 -23.02 -16.93
N PRO A 418 6.93 -22.87 -18.18
CA PRO A 418 6.99 -21.58 -18.87
C PRO A 418 6.18 -20.52 -18.12
N LEU A 419 6.70 -19.29 -18.09
CA LEU A 419 5.90 -18.16 -17.61
C LEU A 419 4.76 -17.88 -18.59
N SER A 420 3.58 -17.59 -18.06
CA SER A 420 2.47 -17.11 -18.88
C SER A 420 2.78 -15.71 -19.41
N GLU A 421 2.03 -15.24 -20.41
CA GLU A 421 2.18 -13.86 -20.88
C GLU A 421 1.97 -12.83 -19.76
N VAL A 422 1.08 -13.13 -18.81
CA VAL A 422 0.89 -12.28 -17.62
C VAL A 422 2.10 -12.37 -16.68
N GLY A 423 2.62 -13.58 -16.45
CA GLY A 423 3.84 -13.78 -15.67
C GLY A 423 5.02 -12.99 -16.23
N LYS A 424 5.21 -13.01 -17.55
CA LYS A 424 6.25 -12.23 -18.24
C LYS A 424 6.07 -10.72 -18.05
N GLN A 425 4.83 -10.23 -18.16
CA GLN A 425 4.52 -8.81 -17.94
C GLN A 425 4.81 -8.37 -16.50
N LEU A 426 4.47 -9.21 -15.51
CA LEU A 426 4.63 -8.89 -14.10
C LEU A 426 6.03 -9.20 -13.55
N LEU A 427 6.81 -10.07 -14.19
CA LEU A 427 8.18 -10.43 -13.79
C LEU A 427 9.08 -9.21 -13.49
N PRO A 428 9.20 -8.20 -14.37
CA PRO A 428 10.04 -7.02 -14.09
C PRO A 428 9.54 -6.16 -12.93
N ILE A 429 8.28 -6.35 -12.49
CA ILE A 429 7.70 -5.61 -11.36
C ILE A 429 7.99 -6.31 -10.04
N VAL A 430 7.92 -7.64 -10.02
CA VAL A 430 8.09 -8.45 -8.81
C VAL A 430 9.53 -8.87 -8.54
N ARG A 431 10.35 -9.02 -9.60
CA ARG A 431 11.75 -9.43 -9.48
C ARG A 431 12.60 -8.24 -9.06
N GLU A 432 13.11 -8.29 -7.83
CA GLU A 432 14.09 -7.32 -7.33
C GLU A 432 15.51 -7.72 -7.73
N GLU A 433 15.88 -8.98 -7.50
CA GLU A 433 17.19 -9.54 -7.78
C GLU A 433 17.05 -10.99 -8.29
N SER A 434 17.98 -11.41 -9.14
CA SER A 434 18.12 -12.82 -9.56
C SER A 434 19.03 -13.57 -8.59
N ASN A 435 18.83 -14.89 -8.48
CA ASN A 435 19.62 -15.72 -7.60
C ASN A 435 20.78 -16.38 -8.38
N ASP A 436 21.97 -15.83 -8.21
CA ASP A 436 23.20 -16.32 -8.83
C ASP A 436 23.62 -17.70 -8.28
N ASP A 437 23.48 -17.92 -6.98
CA ASP A 437 23.82 -19.20 -6.34
C ASP A 437 22.93 -20.35 -6.86
N TYR A 438 21.65 -20.06 -7.11
CA TYR A 438 20.72 -21.00 -7.73
C TYR A 438 21.19 -21.40 -9.13
N LEU A 439 21.59 -20.42 -9.96
CA LEU A 439 22.10 -20.70 -11.30
C LEU A 439 23.38 -21.55 -11.22
N ILE A 440 24.33 -21.22 -10.33
CA ILE A 440 25.55 -22.00 -10.16
C ILE A 440 25.27 -23.43 -9.71
N ASP A 441 24.38 -23.64 -8.73
CA ASP A 441 24.03 -24.98 -8.27
C ASP A 441 23.31 -25.80 -9.34
N LEU A 442 22.41 -25.18 -10.10
CA LEU A 442 21.78 -25.81 -11.26
C LEU A 442 22.83 -26.20 -12.31
N GLY A 443 23.78 -25.31 -12.59
CA GLY A 443 24.89 -25.58 -13.51
C GLY A 443 25.74 -26.78 -13.08
N LYS A 444 26.01 -26.93 -11.78
CA LYS A 444 26.72 -28.10 -11.24
C LYS A 444 25.94 -29.41 -11.43
N ILE A 445 24.62 -29.38 -11.17
CA ILE A 445 23.76 -30.54 -11.38
C ILE A 445 23.76 -30.94 -12.86
N LEU A 446 23.55 -29.97 -13.76
CA LEU A 446 23.57 -30.21 -15.20
C LEU A 446 24.94 -30.68 -15.69
N LYS A 447 26.04 -30.14 -15.15
CA LYS A 447 27.41 -30.59 -15.47
C LYS A 447 27.61 -32.07 -15.12
N GLU A 448 27.15 -32.50 -13.95
CA GLU A 448 27.24 -33.90 -13.53
C GLU A 448 26.36 -34.82 -14.38
N ASP A 449 25.13 -34.39 -14.67
CA ASP A 449 24.14 -35.18 -15.44
C ASP A 449 24.53 -35.32 -16.92
N LEU A 450 25.20 -34.32 -17.50
CA LEU A 450 25.52 -34.24 -18.92
C LEU A 450 27.00 -34.55 -19.25
N ARG A 451 27.84 -34.83 -18.24
CA ARG A 451 29.32 -34.93 -18.29
C ARG A 451 29.91 -35.74 -19.44
N GLU A 452 29.18 -36.73 -19.96
CA GLU A 452 29.68 -37.64 -21.01
C GLU A 452 29.59 -37.03 -22.42
N LYS A 453 28.80 -35.97 -22.63
CA LYS A 453 28.48 -35.47 -23.98
C LYS A 453 28.61 -33.95 -24.13
N ILE A 454 28.29 -33.21 -23.07
CA ILE A 454 28.16 -31.76 -23.10
C ILE A 454 28.99 -31.21 -21.95
N ASP A 455 29.86 -30.25 -22.23
CA ASP A 455 30.47 -29.43 -21.19
C ASP A 455 29.51 -28.35 -20.76
N VAL A 456 29.48 -28.10 -19.46
CA VAL A 456 28.62 -27.09 -18.85
C VAL A 456 29.52 -26.10 -18.15
N CYS A 457 29.46 -24.85 -18.61
CA CYS A 457 30.31 -23.75 -18.15
C CYS A 457 29.45 -22.63 -17.61
N ALA A 458 29.94 -21.86 -16.63
CA ALA A 458 29.26 -20.66 -16.17
C ALA A 458 30.18 -19.45 -16.25
N TYR A 459 29.69 -18.40 -16.92
CA TYR A 459 30.46 -17.19 -17.22
C TYR A 459 29.72 -15.94 -16.74
N ARG A 460 30.49 -14.87 -16.51
CA ARG A 460 29.91 -13.56 -16.20
C ARG A 460 29.45 -12.87 -17.46
N VAL A 461 28.30 -12.21 -17.39
CA VAL A 461 27.78 -11.34 -18.45
C VAL A 461 28.41 -9.96 -18.29
N THR A 462 29.09 -9.47 -19.32
CA THR A 462 29.75 -8.16 -19.33
C THR A 462 28.86 -7.07 -19.91
N SER A 463 28.00 -7.42 -20.85
CA SER A 463 27.04 -6.49 -21.45
C SER A 463 25.84 -7.24 -22.04
N ARG A 464 24.75 -6.51 -22.28
CA ARG A 464 23.51 -7.02 -22.85
C ARG A 464 22.88 -6.02 -23.82
N GLU A 465 22.59 -6.46 -25.03
CA GLU A 465 21.81 -5.74 -26.02
C GLU A 465 20.59 -6.58 -26.45
N GLY A 466 19.43 -6.33 -25.84
CA GLY A 466 18.23 -7.12 -26.11
C GLY A 466 18.37 -8.57 -25.61
N ASN A 467 18.41 -9.53 -26.53
CA ASN A 467 18.67 -10.94 -26.23
C ASN A 467 20.14 -11.35 -26.45
N ASP A 468 20.96 -10.46 -27.00
CA ASP A 468 22.37 -10.72 -27.23
C ASP A 468 23.15 -10.41 -25.93
N LEU A 469 23.99 -11.36 -25.51
CA LEU A 469 24.79 -11.30 -24.30
C LEU A 469 26.28 -11.36 -24.66
N GLU A 470 27.08 -10.49 -24.08
CA GLU A 470 28.54 -10.60 -24.11
C GLU A 470 29.02 -11.24 -22.80
N LEU A 471 29.93 -12.22 -22.91
CA LEU A 471 30.40 -13.01 -21.78
C LEU A 471 31.91 -12.87 -21.58
N ASP A 472 32.32 -12.91 -20.31
CA ASP A 472 33.70 -13.06 -19.89
C ASP A 472 34.09 -14.54 -19.80
N PHE A 473 34.83 -15.01 -20.81
CA PHE A 473 35.32 -16.38 -20.91
C PHE A 473 36.62 -16.63 -20.13
N ASP A 474 37.18 -15.63 -19.42
CA ASP A 474 38.45 -15.78 -18.71
C ASP A 474 38.34 -16.73 -17.50
N THR A 475 37.14 -16.82 -16.89
CA THR A 475 36.91 -17.60 -15.66
C THR A 475 35.63 -18.43 -15.75
N ASN A 476 35.77 -19.77 -15.80
CA ASN A 476 34.65 -20.70 -15.64
C ASN A 476 34.32 -20.89 -14.15
N LEU A 477 33.20 -20.33 -13.70
CA LEU A 477 32.80 -20.34 -12.29
C LEU A 477 32.41 -21.73 -11.77
N LEU A 478 32.21 -22.71 -12.66
CA LEU A 478 31.93 -24.10 -12.28
C LEU A 478 33.20 -24.89 -11.96
N ASP A 479 34.39 -24.41 -12.36
CA ASP A 479 35.67 -25.09 -12.12
C ASP A 479 36.33 -24.65 -10.80
N GLU A 480 36.14 -23.39 -10.39
CA GLU A 480 36.80 -22.77 -9.23
C GLU A 480 36.24 -23.21 -7.85
N LEU A 481 35.12 -23.93 -7.81
CA LEU A 481 34.38 -24.27 -6.58
C LEU A 481 34.34 -25.78 -6.29
N SER A 482 35.26 -26.56 -6.87
CA SER A 482 35.35 -28.03 -6.73
C SER A 482 36.07 -28.51 -5.47
#